data_AF-F9U7C8-F1
#
_entry.id   AF-F9U7C8-F1
#
_cell.length_a   1.000
_cell.length_b   1.000
_cell.length_c   1.000
_cell.angle_alpha   90.00
_cell.angle_beta   90.00
_cell.angle_gamma   90.00
#
_symmetry.space_group_name_H-M   'P 1'
#
loop_
_entity.id
_entity.type
_entity.pdbx_description
1 polymer ?
#
loop_
_entity_poly.entity_id
_entity_poly.type
_entity_poly.pdbx_seq_one_letter_code
_entity_poly.pdbx_strand_id
1 'polypeptide(L)'
;MATTKKTIALALERAGYHVAARTSGYVRMVGETGAGSLYVKENYISATGALREVEHIIARTSSDSKGNPEWRSERIVSVLAALGARTESRGESHTVDLETRHERKPIFASNKEKKREFSADCRWGRPGVYLAFPTSAELKPIYAGYKTKVNDQHTKIGIARDCFEARKRSYVGTFDGEVEFWPIAEVNKESLKSVEDRILARVSRRYGKVGRAREWFNTTDRKEIRAMILALLQGAL
;
A
#
# COMPACT_ATOMS: atom_id res chain seq x y z
N MET A 1 18.48 -5.21 -20.69
CA MET A 1 18.95 -5.36 -19.30
C MET A 1 17.80 -5.03 -18.35
N ALA A 2 17.61 -5.78 -17.26
CA ALA A 2 16.58 -5.49 -16.27
C ALA A 2 16.96 -4.23 -15.47
N THR A 3 16.18 -3.16 -15.58
CA THR A 3 16.42 -1.91 -14.84
C THR A 3 16.06 -2.13 -13.37
N THR A 4 17.07 -2.22 -12.50
CA THR A 4 16.83 -2.47 -11.07
C THR A 4 16.22 -1.25 -10.38
N LYS A 5 15.49 -1.48 -9.27
CA LYS A 5 14.99 -0.42 -8.37
C LYS A 5 16.09 0.58 -7.97
N LYS A 6 17.32 0.10 -7.75
CA LYS A 6 18.48 0.94 -7.41
C LYS A 6 18.87 1.84 -8.58
N THR A 7 19.00 1.28 -9.79
CA THR A 7 19.36 2.03 -11.00
C THR A 7 18.34 3.12 -11.32
N ILE A 8 17.05 2.81 -11.21
CA ILE A 8 15.96 3.77 -11.44
C ILE A 8 16.03 4.92 -10.42
N ALA A 9 16.21 4.60 -9.13
CA ALA A 9 16.31 5.62 -8.09
C ALA A 9 17.51 6.56 -8.32
N LEU A 10 18.68 6.02 -8.69
CA LEU A 10 19.85 6.86 -9.01
C LEU A 10 19.60 7.77 -10.22
N ALA A 11 18.93 7.28 -11.26
CA ALA A 11 18.60 8.09 -12.43
C ALA A 11 17.68 9.26 -12.07
N LEU A 12 16.69 9.01 -11.20
CA LEU A 12 15.80 10.05 -10.67
C LEU A 12 16.53 11.03 -9.75
N GLU A 13 17.46 10.56 -8.91
CA GLU A 13 18.30 11.44 -8.07
C GLU A 13 19.12 12.42 -8.92
N ARG A 14 19.70 11.95 -10.03
CA ARG A 14 20.42 12.80 -10.99
C ARG A 14 19.52 13.81 -11.71
N ALA A 15 18.23 13.52 -11.84
CA ALA A 15 17.22 14.41 -12.43
C ALA A 15 16.61 15.40 -11.42
N GLY A 16 17.18 15.51 -10.22
CA GLY A 16 16.71 16.46 -9.21
C GLY A 16 15.59 15.93 -8.29
N TYR A 17 15.24 14.65 -8.38
CA TYR A 17 14.32 14.03 -7.42
C TYR A 17 15.08 13.62 -6.16
N HIS A 18 14.46 13.73 -5.00
CA HIS A 18 15.07 13.31 -3.75
C HIS A 18 14.29 12.15 -3.12
N VAL A 19 15.00 11.35 -2.34
CA VAL A 19 14.43 10.19 -1.68
C VAL A 19 13.70 10.62 -0.41
N ALA A 20 12.36 10.53 -0.42
CA ALA A 20 11.53 10.76 0.75
C ALA A 20 11.47 9.53 1.68
N ALA A 21 11.51 8.31 1.11
CA ALA A 21 11.50 7.08 1.90
C ALA A 21 12.14 5.90 1.16
N ARG A 22 12.78 5.00 1.91
CA ARG A 22 13.26 3.69 1.41
C ARG A 22 12.63 2.58 2.25
N THR A 23 12.05 1.59 1.58
CA THR A 23 11.53 0.35 2.17
C THR A 23 12.05 -0.85 1.39
N SER A 24 11.83 -2.07 1.88
CA SER A 24 12.14 -3.28 1.11
C SER A 24 11.36 -3.33 -0.20
N GLY A 25 10.09 -2.91 -0.17
CA GLY A 25 9.18 -2.95 -1.32
C GLY A 25 9.33 -1.80 -2.33
N TYR A 26 9.81 -0.63 -1.91
CA TYR A 26 9.90 0.54 -2.79
C TYR A 26 10.88 1.62 -2.30
N VAL A 27 11.33 2.46 -3.24
CA VAL A 27 11.95 3.77 -2.97
C VAL A 27 10.96 4.86 -3.38
N ARG A 28 10.59 5.74 -2.46
CA ARG A 28 9.71 6.88 -2.72
C ARG A 28 10.56 8.08 -3.07
N MET A 29 10.42 8.53 -4.31
CA MET A 29 11.05 9.73 -4.87
C MET A 29 10.04 10.87 -4.91
N VAL A 30 10.51 12.09 -4.66
CA VAL A 30 9.70 13.31 -4.73
C VAL A 30 10.47 14.37 -5.52
N GLY A 31 9.76 15.17 -6.30
CA GLY A 31 10.34 16.31 -7.01
C GLY A 31 10.52 17.51 -6.07
N GLU A 32 11.15 18.57 -6.59
CA GLU A 32 11.46 19.80 -5.83
C GLU A 32 10.23 20.43 -5.16
N THR A 33 9.08 20.44 -5.84
CA THR A 33 7.84 21.03 -5.33
C THR A 33 7.16 20.20 -4.23
N GLY A 34 7.55 18.94 -4.05
CA GLY A 34 6.90 18.01 -3.12
C GLY A 34 5.44 17.64 -3.48
N ALA A 35 4.89 18.17 -4.58
CA ALA A 35 3.49 18.05 -4.96
C ALA A 35 3.10 16.67 -5.54
N GLY A 36 3.81 15.61 -5.17
CA GLY A 36 3.57 14.26 -5.68
C GLY A 36 4.68 13.31 -5.30
N SER A 37 4.55 12.04 -5.66
CA SER A 37 5.60 11.05 -5.37
C SER A 37 5.64 9.95 -6.42
N LEU A 38 6.84 9.48 -6.74
CA LEU A 38 7.09 8.25 -7.50
C LEU A 38 7.46 7.14 -6.54
N TYR A 39 6.81 5.99 -6.67
CA TYR A 39 7.11 4.78 -5.93
C TYR A 39 7.84 3.83 -6.87
N VAL A 40 9.16 3.79 -6.75
CA VAL A 40 10.02 2.92 -7.55
C VAL A 40 10.09 1.56 -6.87
N LYS A 41 9.52 0.54 -7.52
CA LYS A 41 9.55 -0.86 -7.07
C LYS A 41 10.43 -1.68 -8.01
N GLU A 42 10.57 -2.97 -7.69
CA GLU A 42 11.47 -3.85 -8.46
C GLU A 42 11.12 -3.91 -9.95
N ASN A 43 9.83 -3.96 -10.26
CA ASN A 43 9.36 -4.21 -11.63
C ASN A 43 8.47 -3.08 -12.19
N TYR A 44 8.28 -1.99 -11.45
CA TYR A 44 7.41 -0.90 -11.87
C TYR A 44 7.63 0.41 -11.12
N ILE A 45 7.19 1.51 -11.73
CA ILE A 45 7.06 2.83 -11.09
C ILE A 45 5.57 3.14 -10.96
N SER A 46 5.15 3.67 -9.81
CA SER A 46 3.81 4.28 -9.65
C SER A 46 3.91 5.75 -9.29
N ALA A 47 2.98 6.59 -9.76
CA ALA A 47 2.98 8.03 -9.47
C ALA A 47 1.74 8.51 -8.72
N THR A 48 1.92 9.49 -7.84
CA THR A 48 0.85 10.12 -7.04
C THR A 48 0.95 11.64 -7.11
N GLY A 49 -0.14 12.34 -6.81
CA GLY A 49 -0.19 13.82 -6.85
C GLY A 49 0.02 14.36 -8.26
N ALA A 50 0.69 15.50 -8.38
CA ALA A 50 1.05 16.16 -9.64
C ALA A 50 1.90 15.27 -10.56
N LEU A 51 2.70 14.34 -10.00
CA LEU A 51 3.50 13.42 -10.82
C LEU A 51 2.65 12.39 -11.58
N ARG A 52 1.33 12.36 -11.38
CA ARG A 52 0.40 11.59 -12.23
C ARG A 52 0.31 12.15 -13.64
N GLU A 53 0.61 13.43 -13.86
CA GLU A 53 0.52 14.08 -15.17
C GLU A 53 1.44 13.46 -16.24
N VAL A 54 2.47 12.73 -15.82
CA VAL A 54 3.30 11.89 -16.71
C VAL A 54 2.46 10.95 -17.56
N GLU A 55 1.28 10.53 -17.06
CA GLU A 55 0.36 9.67 -17.79
C GLU A 55 -0.20 10.30 -19.07
N HIS A 56 -0.31 11.63 -19.13
CA HIS A 56 -0.74 12.33 -20.34
C HIS A 56 0.30 12.23 -21.46
N ILE A 57 1.56 11.97 -21.11
CA ILE A 57 2.68 11.81 -22.06
C ILE A 57 2.90 10.32 -22.34
N ILE A 58 2.95 9.50 -21.29
CA ILE A 58 3.23 8.07 -21.36
C ILE A 58 2.05 7.31 -20.75
N ALA A 59 1.26 6.64 -21.59
CA ALA A 59 0.16 5.80 -21.13
C ALA A 59 0.61 4.77 -20.09
N ARG A 60 -0.16 4.65 -19.00
CA ARG A 60 0.08 3.65 -17.94
C ARG A 60 -0.01 2.22 -18.48
N THR A 61 0.72 1.29 -17.87
CA THR A 61 0.52 -0.15 -18.16
C THR A 61 -0.59 -0.75 -17.31
N SER A 62 -0.77 -0.22 -16.10
CA SER A 62 -1.75 -0.69 -15.12
C SER A 62 -2.01 0.41 -14.10
N SER A 63 -2.80 0.13 -13.06
CA SER A 63 -3.01 1.05 -11.95
C SER A 63 -2.95 0.32 -10.63
N ASP A 64 -2.50 1.01 -9.59
CA ASP A 64 -2.59 0.49 -8.24
C ASP A 64 -4.05 0.48 -7.73
N SER A 65 -4.28 -0.06 -6.54
CA SER A 65 -5.61 -0.09 -5.94
C SER A 65 -6.19 1.29 -5.61
N LYS A 66 -5.41 2.36 -5.70
CA LYS A 66 -5.84 3.75 -5.51
C LYS A 66 -6.04 4.48 -6.84
N GLY A 67 -5.93 3.78 -7.98
CA GLY A 67 -6.09 4.36 -9.31
C GLY A 67 -4.87 5.17 -9.78
N ASN A 68 -3.75 5.07 -9.08
CA ASN A 68 -2.50 5.69 -9.48
C ASN A 68 -1.91 4.92 -10.66
N PRO A 69 -1.40 5.62 -11.69
CA PRO A 69 -0.78 4.97 -12.82
C PRO A 69 0.44 4.15 -12.36
N GLU A 70 0.59 2.98 -12.97
CA GLU A 70 1.78 2.13 -12.86
C GLU A 70 2.37 1.92 -14.26
N TRP A 71 3.70 1.98 -14.38
CA TRP A 71 4.45 1.67 -15.60
C TRP A 71 5.45 0.56 -15.35
N ARG A 72 5.50 -0.40 -16.27
CA ARG A 72 6.27 -1.65 -16.19
C ARG A 72 7.14 -1.81 -17.44
N SER A 73 8.17 -2.66 -17.37
CA SER A 73 8.99 -3.06 -18.53
C SER A 73 9.57 -1.85 -19.28
N GLU A 74 9.52 -1.80 -20.62
CA GLU A 74 10.09 -0.70 -21.40
C GLU A 74 9.47 0.67 -21.07
N ARG A 75 8.24 0.73 -20.56
CA ARG A 75 7.58 1.99 -20.20
C ARG A 75 8.27 2.70 -19.03
N ILE A 76 9.01 1.96 -18.19
CA ILE A 76 9.84 2.57 -17.14
C ILE A 76 10.88 3.51 -17.76
N VAL A 77 11.51 3.10 -18.86
CA VAL A 77 12.52 3.91 -19.55
C VAL A 77 11.88 5.16 -20.14
N SER A 78 10.69 5.04 -20.75
CA SER A 78 9.95 6.18 -21.28
C SER A 78 9.54 7.18 -20.19
N VAL A 79 9.11 6.68 -19.02
CA VAL A 79 8.80 7.54 -17.86
C VAL A 79 10.04 8.27 -17.38
N LEU A 80 11.18 7.58 -17.26
CA LEU A 80 12.43 8.23 -16.85
C LEU A 80 12.83 9.32 -17.83
N ALA A 81 12.76 9.06 -19.14
CA ALA A 81 13.04 10.06 -20.16
C ALA A 81 12.10 11.28 -20.06
N ALA A 82 10.80 11.07 -19.89
CA ALA A 82 9.81 12.15 -19.72
C ALA A 82 10.05 12.99 -18.46
N LEU A 83 10.66 12.39 -17.43
CA LEU A 83 11.03 13.05 -16.18
C LEU A 83 12.44 13.66 -16.19
N GLY A 84 13.12 13.66 -17.34
CA GLY A 84 14.50 14.16 -17.47
C GLY A 84 15.56 13.24 -16.86
N ALA A 85 15.19 12.02 -16.44
CA ALA A 85 16.10 11.03 -15.88
C ALA A 85 16.67 10.13 -16.99
N ARG A 86 18.01 10.15 -17.15
CA ARG A 86 18.71 9.28 -18.09
C ARG A 86 19.30 8.08 -17.36
N THR A 87 18.95 6.87 -17.81
CA THR A 87 19.66 5.65 -17.42
C THR A 87 20.87 5.50 -18.35
N GLU A 88 22.07 5.79 -17.86
CA GLU A 88 23.29 5.51 -18.62
C GLU A 88 23.40 3.99 -18.83
N SER A 89 23.32 3.55 -20.08
CA SER A 89 23.86 2.26 -20.48
C SER A 89 25.38 2.37 -20.41
N ARG A 90 26.01 1.67 -19.46
CA ARG A 90 27.47 1.55 -19.41
C ARG A 90 27.95 0.85 -20.69
N GLY A 91 28.43 1.65 -21.64
CA GLY A 91 29.28 1.27 -22.76
C GLY A 91 30.47 2.23 -22.75
N GLU A 92 31.60 1.69 -22.30
CA GLU A 92 33.02 2.12 -22.34
C GLU A 92 33.49 3.58 -22.50
N SER A 93 34.46 3.87 -21.62
CA SER A 93 35.69 4.66 -21.76
C SER A 93 35.62 6.19 -21.91
N HIS A 94 35.99 6.89 -20.83
CA HIS A 94 37.15 7.78 -20.87
C HIS A 94 37.68 8.04 -19.45
N THR A 95 38.97 7.76 -19.27
CA THR A 95 39.84 8.31 -18.23
C THR A 95 39.93 9.82 -18.35
N VAL A 96 39.74 10.57 -17.26
CA VAL A 96 40.66 11.64 -16.82
C VAL A 96 40.61 11.75 -15.30
N ASP A 97 41.81 11.94 -14.78
CA ASP A 97 42.31 11.98 -13.42
C ASP A 97 41.99 13.25 -12.60
N LEU A 98 42.32 13.11 -11.30
CA LEU A 98 42.78 14.12 -10.34
C LEU A 98 41.79 15.03 -9.58
N GLU A 99 41.72 14.70 -8.29
CA GLU A 99 41.89 15.61 -7.14
C GLU A 99 41.09 16.92 -7.08
N THR A 100 40.19 16.98 -6.10
CA THR A 100 40.45 17.88 -4.96
C THR A 100 39.67 17.44 -3.73
N ARG A 101 40.42 17.09 -2.68
CA ARG A 101 39.95 17.00 -1.30
C ARG A 101 39.44 18.36 -0.88
N HIS A 102 38.24 18.43 -0.32
CA HIS A 102 37.95 19.34 0.77
C HIS A 102 37.16 18.60 1.85
N GLU A 103 37.84 18.41 2.97
CA GLU A 103 37.30 17.93 4.22
C GLU A 103 36.13 18.81 4.67
N ARG A 104 34.99 18.20 4.94
CA ARG A 104 34.11 18.65 6.02
C ARG A 104 33.69 17.44 6.86
N LYS A 105 34.09 17.51 8.13
CA LYS A 105 33.90 16.54 9.20
C LYS A 105 32.43 16.10 9.31
N PRO A 106 32.16 14.81 9.61
CA PRO A 106 30.82 14.37 9.94
C PRO A 106 30.42 14.96 11.29
N ILE A 107 29.42 15.84 11.29
CA ILE A 107 28.70 16.20 12.51
C ILE A 107 27.89 14.97 12.89
N PHE A 108 28.44 14.25 13.87
CA PHE A 108 27.80 13.31 14.78
C PHE A 108 26.82 12.27 14.21
N ALA A 109 27.33 11.04 14.22
CA ALA A 109 26.57 9.86 14.53
C ALA A 109 25.63 10.09 15.72
N SER A 110 24.33 10.06 15.49
CA SER A 110 23.32 9.50 16.41
C SER A 110 21.94 9.56 15.75
N ASN A 111 21.65 8.61 14.86
CA ASN A 111 20.26 8.19 14.61
C ASN A 111 20.17 6.75 14.06
N LYS A 112 21.24 5.96 14.27
CA LYS A 112 21.27 4.53 13.94
C LYS A 112 20.52 3.68 14.97
N GLU A 113 20.04 4.29 16.06
CA GLU A 113 19.24 3.63 17.10
C GLU A 113 17.73 3.93 17.03
N LYS A 114 17.25 4.89 16.20
CA LYS A 114 15.81 5.21 16.12
C LYS A 114 15.02 4.50 15.02
N LYS A 115 15.59 3.46 14.38
CA LYS A 115 14.87 2.60 13.40
C LYS A 115 14.87 1.12 13.75
N ARG A 116 15.05 0.81 15.03
CA ARG A 116 14.69 -0.50 15.62
C ARG A 116 13.42 -0.46 16.51
N GLU A 117 12.72 0.67 16.56
CA GLU A 117 11.43 0.79 17.23
C GLU A 117 10.32 1.17 16.24
N PHE A 118 9.90 0.22 15.43
CA PHE A 118 8.50 0.15 14.98
C PHE A 118 8.04 -1.32 15.00
N SER A 119 8.43 -2.00 16.07
CA SER A 119 8.10 -3.40 16.35
C SER A 119 7.45 -3.61 17.73
N ALA A 120 7.11 -2.56 18.48
CA ALA A 120 6.87 -2.70 19.92
C ALA A 120 5.49 -2.28 20.46
N ASP A 121 4.57 -1.73 19.67
CA ASP A 121 3.25 -1.31 20.21
C ASP A 121 2.09 -1.88 19.38
N CYS A 122 2.10 -3.19 19.16
CA CYS A 122 0.82 -3.89 19.10
C CYS A 122 0.54 -4.53 20.45
N ARG A 123 -0.03 -3.71 21.36
CA ARG A 123 -0.39 -4.14 22.72
C ARG A 123 -1.44 -5.27 22.71
N TRP A 124 -2.18 -5.44 21.61
CA TRP A 124 -3.23 -6.44 21.47
C TRP A 124 -3.30 -6.99 20.03
N GLY A 125 -3.02 -8.29 19.90
CA GLY A 125 -3.41 -9.11 18.74
C GLY A 125 -2.33 -9.36 17.68
N ARG A 126 -2.36 -10.58 17.13
CA ARG A 126 -1.56 -11.02 15.97
C ARG A 126 -2.28 -10.73 14.65
N PRO A 127 -1.68 -11.01 13.48
CA PRO A 127 -2.42 -11.00 12.22
C PRO A 127 -3.64 -11.92 12.30
N GLY A 128 -4.71 -11.59 11.59
CA GLY A 128 -5.96 -12.35 11.72
C GLY A 128 -7.12 -11.80 10.90
N VAL A 129 -8.30 -12.37 11.13
CA VAL A 129 -9.56 -12.03 10.47
C VAL A 129 -10.43 -11.21 11.43
N TYR A 130 -11.08 -10.17 10.90
CA TYR A 130 -12.00 -9.31 11.65
C TYR A 130 -13.29 -9.04 10.87
N LEU A 131 -14.30 -8.56 11.60
CA LEU A 131 -15.44 -7.85 11.05
C LEU A 131 -15.32 -6.36 11.38
N ALA A 132 -15.76 -5.50 10.46
CA ALA A 132 -15.93 -4.08 10.74
C ALA A 132 -17.25 -3.62 10.14
N PHE A 133 -17.97 -2.75 10.83
CA PHE A 133 -19.24 -2.24 10.33
C PHE A 133 -19.52 -0.86 10.92
N PRO A 134 -20.02 0.10 10.11
CA PRO A 134 -20.43 1.39 10.62
C PRO A 134 -21.54 1.24 11.64
N THR A 135 -21.64 2.18 12.58
CA THR A 135 -22.74 2.24 13.56
C THR A 135 -23.78 3.30 13.20
N SER A 136 -23.49 4.15 12.23
CA SER A 136 -24.39 5.20 11.74
C SER A 136 -25.15 4.76 10.49
N ALA A 137 -26.39 5.23 10.35
CA ALA A 137 -27.21 5.07 9.16
C ALA A 137 -26.70 5.90 7.97
N GLU A 138 -25.82 6.88 8.20
CA GLU A 138 -25.24 7.71 7.15
C GLU A 138 -24.34 6.90 6.21
N LEU A 139 -24.52 7.08 4.91
CA LEU A 139 -23.67 6.47 3.89
C LEU A 139 -22.31 7.17 3.81
N LYS A 140 -21.30 6.51 4.38
CA LYS A 140 -19.90 6.94 4.34
C LYS A 140 -19.10 6.15 3.32
N PRO A 141 -18.15 6.78 2.60
CA PRO A 141 -17.33 6.07 1.64
C PRO A 141 -16.43 5.04 2.35
N ILE A 142 -16.27 3.85 1.76
CA ILE A 142 -15.46 2.78 2.37
C ILE A 142 -13.97 3.15 2.52
N TYR A 143 -13.52 4.12 1.73
CA TYR A 143 -12.21 4.78 1.75
C TYR A 143 -12.35 6.19 1.17
N ALA A 144 -11.48 7.12 1.55
CA ALA A 144 -11.47 8.47 0.99
C ALA A 144 -11.41 8.43 -0.57
N GLY A 145 -12.34 9.14 -1.22
CA GLY A 145 -12.44 9.21 -2.68
C GLY A 145 -13.12 8.01 -3.37
N TYR A 146 -13.55 6.99 -2.65
CA TYR A 146 -14.28 5.86 -3.24
C TYR A 146 -15.77 6.18 -3.42
N LYS A 147 -16.33 5.78 -4.57
CA LYS A 147 -17.78 5.91 -4.86
C LYS A 147 -18.65 4.94 -4.06
N THR A 148 -18.10 3.80 -3.66
CA THR A 148 -18.85 2.82 -2.86
C THR A 148 -18.99 3.34 -1.43
N LYS A 149 -20.23 3.46 -0.99
CA LYS A 149 -20.57 3.92 0.35
C LYS A 149 -21.26 2.80 1.13
N VAL A 150 -21.08 2.84 2.44
CA VAL A 150 -21.63 1.87 3.41
C VAL A 150 -22.13 2.62 4.63
N ASN A 151 -22.99 1.97 5.38
CA ASN A 151 -23.60 2.44 6.61
C ASN A 151 -23.84 1.22 7.52
N ASP A 152 -24.62 1.41 8.58
CA ASP A 152 -24.99 0.38 9.56
C ASP A 152 -25.66 -0.87 8.97
N GLN A 153 -26.18 -0.83 7.73
CA GLN A 153 -26.75 -1.99 7.03
C GLN A 153 -25.71 -2.92 6.41
N HIS A 154 -24.42 -2.57 6.50
CA HIS A 154 -23.36 -3.24 5.79
C HIS A 154 -22.29 -3.80 6.73
N THR A 155 -21.79 -4.99 6.40
CA THR A 155 -20.74 -5.65 7.18
C THR A 155 -19.52 -5.90 6.31
N LYS A 156 -18.35 -5.46 6.79
CA LYS A 156 -17.05 -5.78 6.22
C LYS A 156 -16.51 -7.06 6.82
N ILE A 157 -15.92 -7.88 5.97
CA ILE A 157 -14.98 -8.95 6.36
C ILE A 157 -13.59 -8.53 5.89
N GLY A 158 -12.57 -8.64 6.73
CA GLY A 158 -11.21 -8.34 6.29
C GLY A 158 -10.12 -9.00 7.10
N ILE A 159 -8.88 -8.85 6.61
CA ILE A 159 -7.67 -9.33 7.28
C ILE A 159 -6.84 -8.19 7.86
N ALA A 160 -6.32 -8.39 9.07
CA ALA A 160 -5.30 -7.56 9.69
C ALA A 160 -3.94 -8.23 9.42
N ARG A 161 -3.10 -7.62 8.58
CA ARG A 161 -1.81 -8.20 8.18
C ARG A 161 -0.70 -8.05 9.21
N ASP A 162 -0.78 -6.97 9.98
CA ASP A 162 0.19 -6.66 11.03
C ASP A 162 -0.45 -7.00 12.38
N CYS A 163 -1.52 -6.29 12.74
CA CYS A 163 -2.35 -6.65 13.88
C CYS A 163 -3.70 -5.92 13.87
N PHE A 164 -4.62 -6.37 14.71
CA PHE A 164 -5.98 -5.83 14.80
C PHE A 164 -6.01 -4.35 15.20
N GLU A 165 -5.20 -3.92 16.18
CA GLU A 165 -5.21 -2.54 16.67
C GLU A 165 -4.78 -1.52 15.62
N ALA A 166 -3.72 -1.85 14.86
CA ALA A 166 -3.28 -1.03 13.74
C ALA A 166 -4.38 -0.92 12.67
N ARG A 167 -5.13 -2.01 12.45
CA ARG A 167 -6.22 -2.01 11.47
C ARG A 167 -7.44 -1.23 11.95
N LYS A 168 -7.83 -1.38 13.22
CA LYS A 168 -8.93 -0.64 13.85
C LYS A 168 -8.73 0.87 13.76
N ARG A 169 -7.54 1.37 14.07
CA ARG A 169 -7.21 2.81 13.95
C ARG A 169 -7.49 3.39 12.56
N SER A 170 -7.23 2.62 11.50
CA SER A 170 -7.55 3.04 10.13
C SER A 170 -9.07 3.17 9.89
N TYR A 171 -9.88 2.31 10.51
CA TYR A 171 -11.34 2.36 10.40
C TYR A 171 -11.92 3.54 11.18
N VAL A 172 -11.45 3.76 12.41
CA VAL A 172 -11.88 4.89 13.24
C VAL A 172 -11.73 6.22 12.49
N GLY A 173 -10.58 6.45 11.83
CA GLY A 173 -10.40 7.67 11.04
C GLY A 173 -11.21 7.74 9.74
N THR A 174 -11.68 6.62 9.20
CA THR A 174 -12.48 6.59 7.95
C THR A 174 -13.96 6.83 8.21
N PHE A 175 -14.46 6.42 9.36
CA PHE A 175 -15.88 6.47 9.73
C PHE A 175 -16.16 7.47 10.86
N ASP A 176 -15.22 8.38 11.16
CA ASP A 176 -15.32 9.41 12.22
C ASP A 176 -15.62 8.82 13.60
N GLY A 177 -15.04 7.64 13.89
CA GLY A 177 -15.29 6.90 15.13
C GLY A 177 -16.57 6.07 15.14
N GLU A 178 -17.44 6.20 14.14
CA GLU A 178 -18.73 5.49 14.04
C GLU A 178 -18.55 4.10 13.40
N VAL A 179 -17.68 3.28 13.98
CA VAL A 179 -17.38 1.95 13.47
C VAL A 179 -17.09 0.97 14.59
N GLU A 180 -17.79 -0.15 14.54
CA GLU A 180 -17.50 -1.32 15.35
C GLU A 180 -16.44 -2.19 14.66
N PHE A 181 -15.51 -2.71 15.45
CA PHE A 181 -14.41 -3.54 14.97
C PHE A 181 -14.30 -4.79 15.84
N TRP A 182 -14.59 -5.95 15.25
CA TRP A 182 -14.64 -7.23 15.94
C TRP A 182 -13.51 -8.13 15.44
N PRO A 183 -12.42 -8.30 16.21
CA PRO A 183 -11.46 -9.37 15.97
C PRO A 183 -12.18 -10.72 16.07
N ILE A 184 -12.00 -11.58 15.08
CA ILE A 184 -12.67 -12.89 15.05
C ILE A 184 -11.70 -14.00 15.42
N ALA A 185 -10.55 -14.07 14.74
CA ALA A 185 -9.57 -15.11 14.96
C ALA A 185 -8.17 -14.68 14.49
N GLU A 186 -7.16 -15.10 15.23
CA GLU A 186 -5.76 -14.98 14.80
C GLU A 186 -5.45 -16.02 13.73
N VAL A 187 -4.69 -15.62 12.72
CA VAL A 187 -4.33 -16.45 11.58
C VAL A 187 -2.90 -16.12 11.18
N ASN A 188 -2.09 -17.16 10.94
CA ASN A 188 -0.72 -16.99 10.48
C ASN A 188 -0.67 -16.17 9.20
N LYS A 189 0.32 -15.27 9.10
CA LYS A 189 0.41 -14.26 8.04
C LYS A 189 0.44 -14.88 6.64
N GLU A 190 1.10 -16.03 6.52
CA GLU A 190 1.25 -16.81 5.29
C GLU A 190 -0.09 -17.38 4.80
N SER A 191 -1.01 -17.66 5.72
CA SER A 191 -2.32 -18.26 5.44
C SER A 191 -3.45 -17.23 5.31
N LEU A 192 -3.21 -15.95 5.67
CA LEU A 192 -4.26 -14.93 5.70
C LEU A 192 -5.00 -14.79 4.38
N LYS A 193 -4.28 -14.80 3.25
CA LYS A 193 -4.91 -14.54 1.96
C LYS A 193 -5.81 -15.70 1.52
N SER A 194 -5.34 -16.93 1.67
CA SER A 194 -6.12 -18.12 1.32
C SER A 194 -7.34 -18.27 2.24
N VAL A 195 -7.18 -17.98 3.54
CA VAL A 195 -8.28 -17.95 4.51
C VAL A 195 -9.31 -16.88 4.14
N GLU A 196 -8.89 -15.66 3.82
CA GLU A 196 -9.76 -14.57 3.39
C GLU A 196 -10.58 -14.98 2.16
N ASP A 197 -9.94 -15.53 1.13
CA ASP A 197 -10.61 -15.90 -0.10
C ASP A 197 -11.65 -17.01 0.12
N ARG A 198 -11.35 -17.99 1.00
CA ARG A 198 -12.31 -19.04 1.40
C ARG A 198 -13.51 -18.46 2.14
N ILE A 199 -13.27 -17.55 3.10
CA ILE A 199 -14.33 -16.87 3.85
C ILE A 199 -15.21 -16.05 2.92
N LEU A 200 -14.62 -15.18 2.10
CA LEU A 200 -15.35 -14.33 1.18
C LEU A 200 -16.17 -15.16 0.19
N ALA A 201 -15.60 -16.26 -0.34
CA ALA A 201 -16.33 -17.19 -1.19
C ALA A 201 -17.54 -17.79 -0.47
N ARG A 202 -17.37 -18.27 0.77
CA ARG A 202 -18.45 -18.86 1.57
C ARG A 202 -19.57 -17.86 1.86
N VAL A 203 -19.23 -16.69 2.37
CA VAL A 203 -20.20 -15.64 2.74
C VAL A 203 -20.93 -15.10 1.51
N SER A 204 -20.24 -14.96 0.38
CA SER A 204 -20.84 -14.47 -0.87
C SER A 204 -21.90 -15.40 -1.48
N ARG A 205 -21.97 -16.67 -1.05
CA ARG A 205 -23.06 -17.57 -1.44
C ARG A 205 -24.38 -17.24 -0.74
N ARG A 206 -24.34 -16.50 0.36
CA ARG A 206 -25.52 -16.18 1.18
C ARG A 206 -25.89 -14.69 1.16
N TYR A 207 -24.89 -13.82 1.12
CA TYR A 207 -25.08 -12.38 1.18
C TYR A 207 -24.60 -11.68 -0.09
N GLY A 208 -25.42 -10.74 -0.56
CA GLY A 208 -25.05 -9.83 -1.66
C GLY A 208 -23.91 -8.90 -1.27
N LYS A 209 -23.09 -8.50 -2.23
CA LYS A 209 -21.98 -7.56 -2.03
C LYS A 209 -22.43 -6.11 -2.19
N VAL A 210 -21.72 -5.19 -1.53
CA VAL A 210 -21.92 -3.75 -1.71
C VAL A 210 -21.20 -3.27 -2.97
N GLY A 211 -21.95 -2.98 -4.03
CA GLY A 211 -21.40 -2.47 -5.28
C GLY A 211 -20.26 -3.34 -5.82
N ARG A 212 -19.08 -2.74 -6.03
CA ARG A 212 -17.87 -3.46 -6.50
C ARG A 212 -16.95 -3.93 -5.37
N ALA A 213 -17.28 -3.66 -4.11
CA ALA A 213 -16.43 -4.01 -2.99
C ALA A 213 -16.56 -5.51 -2.67
N ARG A 214 -15.46 -6.25 -2.82
CA ARG A 214 -15.45 -7.72 -2.66
C ARG A 214 -15.67 -8.22 -1.24
N GLU A 215 -15.45 -7.32 -0.29
CA GLU A 215 -15.24 -7.58 1.14
C GLU A 215 -16.30 -6.91 2.02
N TRP A 216 -17.31 -6.29 1.40
CA TRP A 216 -18.44 -5.65 2.05
C TRP A 216 -19.74 -6.31 1.60
N PHE A 217 -20.62 -6.62 2.54
CA PHE A 217 -21.85 -7.37 2.31
C PHE A 217 -23.07 -6.59 2.80
N ASN A 218 -24.18 -6.72 2.06
CA ASN A 218 -25.49 -6.14 2.38
C ASN A 218 -26.17 -6.99 3.47
N THR A 219 -25.71 -6.86 4.71
CA THR A 219 -26.27 -7.59 5.85
C THR A 219 -25.86 -6.96 7.19
N THR A 220 -26.79 -7.02 8.14
CA THR A 220 -26.60 -6.70 9.55
C THR A 220 -26.38 -7.96 10.41
N ASP A 221 -26.51 -9.16 9.84
CA ASP A 221 -26.35 -10.43 10.55
C ASP A 221 -24.86 -10.79 10.75
N ARG A 222 -24.23 -9.99 11.61
CA ARG A 222 -22.82 -10.09 11.98
C ARG A 222 -22.53 -11.34 12.81
N LYS A 223 -23.53 -11.81 13.57
CA LYS A 223 -23.42 -13.02 14.39
C LYS A 223 -23.32 -14.25 13.50
N GLU A 224 -24.14 -14.34 12.46
CA GLU A 224 -24.06 -15.45 11.53
C GLU A 224 -22.77 -15.42 10.69
N ILE A 225 -22.36 -14.26 10.19
CA ILE A 225 -21.06 -14.14 9.51
C ILE A 225 -19.92 -14.62 10.43
N ARG A 226 -19.92 -14.17 11.70
CA ARG A 226 -18.93 -14.62 12.68
C ARG A 226 -18.96 -16.14 12.85
N ALA A 227 -20.15 -16.75 12.96
CA ALA A 227 -20.29 -18.20 13.08
C ALA A 227 -19.74 -18.93 11.84
N MET A 228 -20.01 -18.44 10.63
CA MET A 228 -19.46 -19.01 9.39
C MET A 228 -17.93 -18.95 9.34
N ILE A 229 -17.34 -17.83 9.78
CA ILE A 229 -15.88 -17.67 9.83
C ILE A 229 -15.29 -18.68 10.80
N LEU A 230 -15.83 -18.79 12.02
CA LEU A 230 -15.32 -19.70 13.04
C LEU A 230 -15.43 -21.16 12.61
N ALA A 231 -16.57 -21.58 12.03
CA ALA A 231 -16.75 -22.95 11.52
C ALA A 231 -15.71 -23.29 10.44
N LEU A 232 -15.48 -22.37 9.49
CA LEU A 232 -14.50 -22.56 8.42
C LEU A 232 -13.07 -22.69 8.95
N LEU A 233 -12.71 -21.92 9.97
CA LEU A 233 -11.39 -21.97 10.60
C LEU A 233 -11.18 -23.22 11.44
N GLN A 234 -12.24 -23.78 12.03
CA GLN A 234 -12.20 -25.00 12.82
C GLN A 234 -12.25 -26.28 11.97
N GLY A 235 -12.35 -26.17 10.64
CA GLY A 235 -12.46 -27.33 9.75
C GLY A 235 -13.80 -28.06 9.83
N ALA A 236 -14.80 -27.46 10.47
CA ALA A 236 -16.17 -27.96 10.46
C ALA A 236 -16.86 -27.40 9.21
N LEU A 237 -17.09 -28.28 8.22
CA LEU A 237 -17.78 -28.12 6.92
C LEU A 237 -16.86 -28.23 5.68
#